data_AF-A0A2E0USR8-F1
#
_entry.id   AF-A0A2E0USR8-F1
#
_cell.length_a   1.000
_cell.length_b   1.000
_cell.length_c   1.000
_cell.angle_alpha   90.00
_cell.angle_beta   90.00
_cell.angle_gamma   90.00
#
_symmetry.space_group_name_H-M   'P 1'
#
loop_
_entity.id
_entity.type
_entity.pdbx_description
1 polymer ?
#
loop_
_entity_poly.entity_id
_entity_poly.type
_entity_poly.pdbx_seq_one_letter_code
_entity_poly.pdbx_strand_id
1 'polypeptide(L)'
;MKNTQQTGNKLFKSHWIFWLGLAVLAVVLLSSLSTQPALAQDSTGNQAIIYMFWGDGCPHCAEAKPYFEALANEYPEVELRFYEVWNSQENQQKFVQMASAYGFEAKYVPTIFIDDQYWEGFGEQLKGEIDNLVKYCVVAGCKDAGAGIIAPMPTISSNPTPAPTTSPNGDTPEKPVQENRTIKLPLIGEVNLENQSMTVATLLIAFVDGVNPCSIWVLTMLLALTLHTGDRKRVLIIGFVFIFITALVYALFIGGLFTFLTFVSFMTWIQVLVAVVALVFALINIKDYFWYKEGVSFTIDDAKKPGLFKRMRGLVDNSKSLWGLVGATIVMAAGVSLVEFSCTAGFPVLWTNMLASQNITGGYFIFLLILYMLIYQIDELVIFFVAVFTLKATRLEEKHGRILKLIGGMLMLTLAGVMIINPNLLNNLSSALIIFGIAFGATILVLVLHRRVLPAFGIWIGTEQQNKKKNKKKKGR
;
A
#
# COMPACT_ATOMS: atom_id res chain seq x y z
N MET A 1 30.96 -23.18 73.27
CA MET A 1 29.63 -22.58 73.17
C MET A 1 29.70 -21.33 72.29
N LYS A 2 29.48 -21.46 70.97
CA LYS A 2 29.39 -20.32 70.03
C LYS A 2 28.63 -20.82 68.79
N ASN A 3 27.30 -20.85 68.85
CA ASN A 3 26.49 -21.01 67.64
C ASN A 3 25.01 -20.65 67.86
N THR A 4 24.67 -19.37 68.05
CA THR A 4 23.24 -18.93 67.96
C THR A 4 23.09 -17.41 67.80
N GLN A 5 23.79 -16.78 66.85
CA GLN A 5 23.58 -15.33 66.64
C GLN A 5 23.91 -14.84 65.23
N GLN A 6 23.44 -15.52 64.18
CA GLN A 6 23.63 -15.00 62.81
C GLN A 6 22.57 -15.36 61.78
N THR A 7 21.34 -15.69 62.21
CA THR A 7 20.22 -16.02 61.30
C THR A 7 19.00 -15.10 61.43
N GLY A 8 19.08 -14.02 62.23
CA GLY A 8 17.96 -13.07 62.39
C GLY A 8 17.89 -11.95 61.36
N ASN A 9 19.03 -11.51 60.80
CA ASN A 9 19.08 -10.25 60.03
C ASN A 9 18.94 -10.37 58.51
N LYS A 10 18.86 -11.60 57.96
CA LYS A 10 18.63 -11.80 56.52
C LYS A 10 17.16 -11.99 56.14
N LEU A 11 16.29 -12.42 57.06
CA LEU A 11 14.86 -12.54 56.77
C LEU A 11 14.14 -11.18 56.76
N PHE A 12 14.59 -10.20 57.54
CA PHE A 12 13.90 -8.90 57.62
C PHE A 12 14.14 -8.02 56.38
N LYS A 13 15.29 -8.15 55.71
CA LYS A 13 15.64 -7.34 54.53
C LYS A 13 15.00 -7.81 53.23
N SER A 14 14.57 -9.08 53.16
CA SER A 14 13.93 -9.65 51.96
C SER A 14 12.42 -9.38 51.90
N HIS A 15 11.77 -9.17 53.04
CA HIS A 15 10.32 -8.94 53.08
C HIS A 15 9.95 -7.47 52.83
N TRP A 16 10.80 -6.51 53.21
CA TRP A 16 10.51 -5.08 53.01
C TRP A 16 10.30 -4.72 51.53
N ILE A 17 11.10 -5.26 50.62
CA ILE A 17 10.97 -5.00 49.17
C ILE A 17 9.68 -5.62 48.63
N PHE A 18 9.29 -6.78 49.14
CA PHE A 18 8.04 -7.46 48.77
C PHE A 18 6.81 -6.69 49.29
N TRP A 19 6.85 -6.18 50.51
CA TRP A 19 5.78 -5.36 51.09
C TRP A 19 5.71 -3.95 50.47
N LEU A 20 6.84 -3.35 50.06
CA LEU A 20 6.84 -2.12 49.26
C LEU A 20 6.25 -2.35 47.87
N GLY A 21 6.58 -3.48 47.23
CA GLY A 21 5.98 -3.89 45.96
C GLY A 21 4.47 -4.07 46.07
N LEU A 22 4.00 -4.72 47.13
CA LEU A 22 2.57 -4.94 47.39
C LEU A 22 1.83 -3.65 47.74
N ALA A 23 2.47 -2.71 48.46
CA ALA A 23 1.90 -1.40 48.76
C ALA A 23 1.82 -0.51 47.50
N VAL A 24 2.83 -0.54 46.64
CA VAL A 24 2.80 0.18 45.35
C VAL A 24 1.77 -0.44 44.41
N LEU A 25 1.65 -1.77 44.38
CA LEU A 25 0.62 -2.45 43.59
C LEU A 25 -0.79 -2.15 44.11
N ALA A 26 -0.98 -2.07 45.44
CA ALA A 26 -2.24 -1.68 46.06
C ALA A 26 -2.57 -0.20 45.78
N VAL A 27 -1.61 0.72 45.83
CA VAL A 27 -1.82 2.14 45.49
C VAL A 27 -2.15 2.30 43.99
N VAL A 28 -1.55 1.52 43.10
CA VAL A 28 -1.87 1.49 41.66
C VAL A 28 -3.25 0.86 41.39
N LEU A 29 -3.65 -0.16 42.16
CA LEU A 29 -4.98 -0.78 42.09
C LEU A 29 -6.08 0.07 42.73
N LEU A 30 -5.77 0.87 43.75
CA LEU A 30 -6.71 1.82 44.37
C LEU A 30 -6.82 3.14 43.59
N SER A 31 -5.81 3.51 42.80
CA SER A 31 -5.90 4.66 41.87
C SER A 31 -6.54 4.33 40.52
N SER A 32 -6.90 3.06 40.28
CA SER A 32 -7.71 2.63 39.13
C SER A 32 -9.19 2.44 39.44
N LEU A 33 -9.63 2.67 40.69
CA LEU A 33 -11.05 2.89 41.00
C LEU A 33 -11.40 4.36 40.79
N SER A 34 -11.50 4.75 39.51
CA SER A 34 -12.23 5.95 39.13
C SER A 34 -13.72 5.67 39.37
N THR A 35 -14.29 6.20 40.45
CA THR A 35 -15.74 6.33 40.57
C THR A 35 -16.21 7.31 39.50
N GLN A 36 -16.66 6.79 38.36
CA GLN A 36 -17.41 7.60 37.41
C GLN A 36 -18.70 8.06 38.09
N PRO A 37 -19.06 9.35 37.99
CA PRO A 37 -20.40 9.77 38.37
C PRO A 37 -21.37 9.07 37.43
N ALA A 38 -22.24 8.23 37.97
CA ALA A 38 -23.40 7.73 37.25
C ALA A 38 -24.34 8.92 36.99
N LEU A 39 -24.15 9.59 35.86
CA LEU A 39 -25.20 10.43 35.29
C LEU A 39 -26.29 9.48 34.80
N ALA A 40 -27.34 9.35 35.60
CA ALA A 40 -28.63 8.91 35.09
C ALA A 40 -29.10 9.99 34.10
N GLN A 41 -28.90 9.75 32.81
CA GLN A 41 -29.61 10.49 31.77
C GLN A 41 -30.85 9.70 31.37
N ASP A 42 -31.98 10.39 31.41
CA ASP A 42 -33.28 9.88 31.02
C ASP A 42 -33.21 9.29 29.60
N SER A 43 -33.48 8.01 29.53
CA SER A 43 -33.52 7.22 28.30
C SER A 43 -34.77 7.56 27.48
N THR A 44 -34.65 8.51 26.56
CA THR A 44 -35.38 8.44 25.30
C THR A 44 -34.46 7.73 24.31
N GLY A 45 -34.78 6.45 24.02
CA GLY A 45 -33.92 5.46 23.34
C GLY A 45 -32.82 6.01 22.42
N ASN A 46 -31.57 5.70 22.76
CA ASN A 46 -30.39 6.00 21.96
C ASN A 46 -30.41 5.18 20.67
N GLN A 47 -31.12 5.65 19.64
CA GLN A 47 -31.14 5.01 18.32
C GLN A 47 -30.00 5.54 17.45
N ALA A 48 -29.24 4.63 16.85
CA ALA A 48 -28.21 4.96 15.86
C ALA A 48 -28.82 4.87 14.46
N ILE A 49 -29.16 6.01 13.86
CA ILE A 49 -29.82 6.05 12.55
C ILE A 49 -28.77 6.12 11.44
N ILE A 50 -28.77 5.13 10.56
CA ILE A 50 -27.87 5.05 9.40
C ILE A 50 -28.66 5.33 8.14
N TYR A 51 -28.33 6.43 7.46
CA TYR A 51 -28.88 6.75 6.15
C TYR A 51 -27.96 6.20 5.07
N MET A 52 -28.54 5.60 4.03
CA MET A 52 -27.79 5.23 2.83
C MET A 52 -28.60 5.54 1.58
N PHE A 53 -28.06 6.40 0.72
CA PHE A 53 -28.56 6.58 -0.63
C PHE A 53 -27.86 5.61 -1.57
N TRP A 54 -28.60 4.86 -2.36
CA TRP A 54 -28.09 3.76 -3.19
C TRP A 54 -28.76 3.72 -4.57
N GLY A 55 -28.16 3.01 -5.52
CA GLY A 55 -28.70 2.83 -6.87
C GLY A 55 -28.92 1.38 -7.25
N ASP A 56 -29.96 1.06 -8.01
CA ASP A 56 -30.20 -0.30 -8.50
C ASP A 56 -29.13 -0.76 -9.52
N GLY A 57 -28.44 -1.86 -9.22
CA GLY A 57 -27.28 -2.34 -9.99
C GLY A 57 -25.93 -1.74 -9.58
N CYS A 58 -25.88 -0.92 -8.54
CA CYS A 58 -24.65 -0.40 -7.95
C CYS A 58 -23.86 -1.50 -7.19
N PRO A 59 -22.62 -1.87 -7.61
CA PRO A 59 -21.86 -2.94 -6.97
C PRO A 59 -21.48 -2.65 -5.50
N HIS A 60 -21.00 -1.43 -5.22
CA HIS A 60 -20.63 -1.04 -3.85
C HIS A 60 -21.85 -0.98 -2.92
N CYS A 61 -23.03 -0.67 -3.45
CA CYS A 61 -24.28 -0.69 -2.70
C CYS A 61 -24.69 -2.13 -2.34
N ALA A 62 -24.41 -3.10 -3.22
CA ALA A 62 -24.65 -4.52 -2.97
C ALA A 62 -23.72 -5.09 -1.88
N GLU A 63 -22.53 -4.51 -1.70
CA GLU A 63 -21.64 -4.82 -0.57
C GLU A 63 -22.05 -4.12 0.73
N ALA A 64 -22.49 -2.86 0.65
CA ALA A 64 -22.86 -2.04 1.80
C ALA A 64 -24.14 -2.54 2.51
N LYS A 65 -25.18 -2.86 1.74
CA LYS A 65 -26.47 -3.33 2.29
C LYS A 65 -26.34 -4.49 3.28
N PRO A 66 -25.76 -5.65 2.91
CA PRO A 66 -25.68 -6.79 3.84
C PRO A 66 -24.78 -6.49 5.04
N TYR A 67 -23.78 -5.61 4.90
CA TYR A 67 -22.96 -5.17 6.02
C TYR A 67 -23.78 -4.40 7.06
N PHE A 68 -24.53 -3.39 6.63
CA PHE A 68 -25.38 -2.60 7.54
C PHE A 68 -26.56 -3.40 8.09
N GLU A 69 -27.14 -4.30 7.30
CA GLU A 69 -28.16 -5.25 7.77
C GLU A 69 -27.60 -6.18 8.86
N ALA A 70 -26.38 -6.69 8.70
CA ALA A 70 -25.70 -7.46 9.74
C ALA A 70 -25.48 -6.62 11.02
N LEU A 71 -25.10 -5.36 10.86
CA LEU A 71 -24.88 -4.44 11.98
C LEU A 71 -26.19 -4.14 12.74
N ALA A 72 -27.30 -3.95 12.04
CA ALA A 72 -28.61 -3.76 12.66
C ALA A 72 -29.15 -5.03 13.33
N ASN A 73 -28.74 -6.22 12.88
CA ASN A 73 -29.04 -7.47 13.57
C ASN A 73 -28.20 -7.64 14.85
N GLU A 74 -26.97 -7.13 14.87
CA GLU A 74 -26.09 -7.16 16.03
C GLU A 74 -26.47 -6.10 17.09
N TYR A 75 -26.91 -4.93 16.64
CA TYR A 75 -27.31 -3.80 17.48
C TYR A 75 -28.77 -3.39 17.19
N PRO A 76 -29.76 -3.88 17.96
CA PRO A 76 -31.18 -3.59 17.75
C PRO A 76 -31.56 -2.10 17.83
N GLU A 77 -30.69 -1.28 18.42
CA GLU A 77 -30.81 0.18 18.50
C GLU A 77 -30.47 0.88 17.17
N VAL A 78 -29.90 0.16 16.20
CA VAL A 78 -29.59 0.70 14.87
C VAL A 78 -30.83 0.69 13.99
N GLU A 79 -31.17 1.86 13.44
CA GLU A 79 -32.23 2.01 12.44
C GLU A 79 -31.62 2.28 11.07
N LEU A 80 -31.97 1.46 10.08
CA LEU A 80 -31.50 1.63 8.69
C LEU A 80 -32.54 2.39 7.85
N ARG A 81 -32.13 3.50 7.25
CA ARG A 81 -32.95 4.31 6.34
C ARG A 81 -32.32 4.36 4.94
N PHE A 82 -32.72 3.42 4.08
CA PHE A 82 -32.14 3.27 2.75
C PHE A 82 -33.04 3.84 1.66
N TYR A 83 -32.46 4.67 0.80
CA TYR A 83 -33.17 5.39 -0.27
C TYR A 83 -32.55 5.05 -1.63
N GLU A 84 -33.32 4.41 -2.51
CA GLU A 84 -32.90 4.17 -3.90
C GLU A 84 -33.07 5.48 -4.70
N VAL A 85 -32.05 5.96 -5.41
CA VAL A 85 -32.04 7.28 -6.05
C VAL A 85 -31.99 7.28 -7.58
N TRP A 86 -31.75 6.15 -8.24
CA TRP A 86 -31.68 6.12 -9.72
C TRP A 86 -33.06 6.02 -10.36
N ASN A 87 -33.99 5.33 -9.71
CA ASN A 87 -35.34 5.10 -10.21
C ASN A 87 -36.41 5.84 -9.40
N SER A 88 -36.03 6.59 -8.37
CA SER A 88 -36.95 7.40 -7.56
C SER A 88 -36.53 8.87 -7.51
N GLN A 89 -37.30 9.71 -8.20
CA GLN A 89 -37.11 11.16 -8.20
C GLN A 89 -37.30 11.78 -6.81
N GLU A 90 -38.21 11.24 -6.00
CA GLU A 90 -38.44 11.69 -4.62
C GLU A 90 -37.20 11.47 -3.75
N ASN A 91 -36.60 10.27 -3.85
CA ASN A 91 -35.40 9.93 -3.09
C ASN A 91 -34.17 10.68 -3.61
N GLN A 92 -34.10 10.94 -4.91
CA GLN A 92 -33.06 11.79 -5.49
C GLN A 92 -33.12 13.21 -4.90
N GLN A 93 -34.32 13.78 -4.71
CA GLN A 93 -34.47 15.08 -4.04
C GLN A 93 -34.01 15.03 -2.58
N LYS A 94 -34.35 13.97 -1.84
CA LYS A 94 -33.83 13.75 -0.48
C LYS A 94 -32.31 13.69 -0.46
N PHE A 95 -31.70 13.00 -1.43
CA PHE A 95 -30.24 12.90 -1.54
C PHE A 95 -29.59 14.25 -1.81
N VAL A 96 -30.13 15.03 -2.73
CA VAL A 96 -29.64 16.38 -3.04
C VAL A 96 -29.75 17.31 -1.83
N GLN A 97 -30.87 17.28 -1.10
CA GLN A 97 -31.07 18.08 0.11
C GLN A 97 -30.06 17.70 1.20
N MET A 98 -29.86 16.40 1.42
CA MET A 98 -28.92 15.90 2.42
C MET A 98 -27.48 16.22 2.05
N ALA A 99 -27.05 15.96 0.81
CA ALA A 99 -25.71 16.34 0.35
C ALA A 99 -25.46 17.86 0.47
N SER A 100 -26.44 18.69 0.10
CA SER A 100 -26.33 20.13 0.21
C SER A 100 -26.21 20.62 1.65
N ALA A 101 -26.88 19.96 2.60
CA ALA A 101 -26.78 20.30 4.02
C ALA A 101 -25.39 19.97 4.61
N TYR A 102 -24.71 18.96 4.04
CA TYR A 102 -23.34 18.57 4.40
C TYR A 102 -22.27 19.25 3.52
N GLY A 103 -22.66 20.16 2.63
CA GLY A 103 -21.74 21.00 1.87
C GLY A 103 -21.14 20.36 0.61
N PHE A 104 -21.76 19.32 0.06
CA PHE A 104 -21.29 18.66 -1.17
C PHE A 104 -22.42 18.40 -2.19
N GLU A 105 -22.05 17.99 -3.41
CA GLU A 105 -23.00 17.65 -4.48
C GLU A 105 -23.29 16.15 -4.51
N ALA A 106 -24.57 15.78 -4.55
CA ALA A 106 -25.05 14.40 -4.63
C ALA A 106 -24.68 13.73 -5.98
N LYS A 107 -23.47 13.16 -6.07
CA LYS A 107 -22.93 12.56 -7.31
C LYS A 107 -22.77 11.05 -7.28
N TYR A 108 -22.38 10.50 -6.14
CA TYR A 108 -21.95 9.10 -6.05
C TYR A 108 -22.89 8.29 -5.14
N VAL A 109 -22.94 6.98 -5.36
CA VAL A 109 -23.64 6.03 -4.49
C VAL A 109 -22.76 4.78 -4.27
N PRO A 110 -22.83 4.11 -3.10
CA PRO A 110 -23.65 4.48 -1.95
C PRO A 110 -23.09 5.72 -1.24
N THR A 111 -23.97 6.59 -0.74
CA THR A 111 -23.57 7.65 0.20
C THR A 111 -24.22 7.38 1.53
N ILE A 112 -23.39 7.29 2.57
CA ILE A 112 -23.78 6.90 3.91
C ILE A 112 -23.68 8.11 4.83
N PHE A 113 -24.64 8.28 5.73
CA PHE A 113 -24.60 9.31 6.77
C PHE A 113 -24.93 8.71 8.13
N ILE A 114 -24.12 9.07 9.14
CA ILE A 114 -24.27 8.66 10.53
C ILE A 114 -23.81 9.85 11.39
N ASP A 115 -24.65 10.31 12.32
CA ASP A 115 -24.38 11.52 13.12
C ASP A 115 -24.03 12.74 12.24
N ASP A 116 -22.96 13.47 12.56
CA ASP A 116 -22.47 14.61 11.79
C ASP A 116 -21.48 14.18 10.65
N GLN A 117 -21.37 12.88 10.34
CA GLN A 117 -20.41 12.33 9.37
C GLN A 117 -21.06 11.70 8.12
N TYR A 118 -20.31 11.68 7.01
CA TYR A 118 -20.72 11.05 5.76
C TYR A 118 -19.56 10.40 5.01
N TRP A 119 -19.89 9.41 4.17
CA TRP A 119 -18.95 8.72 3.28
C TRP A 119 -19.55 8.55 1.88
N GLU A 120 -18.77 8.86 0.84
CA GLU A 120 -19.08 8.55 -0.55
C GLU A 120 -18.35 7.25 -0.97
N GLY A 121 -19.11 6.21 -1.29
CA GLY A 121 -18.62 4.87 -1.57
C GLY A 121 -18.66 3.94 -0.35
N PHE A 122 -18.37 2.66 -0.58
CA PHE A 122 -18.25 1.66 0.48
C PHE A 122 -17.16 0.62 0.14
N GLY A 123 -16.38 0.21 1.14
CA GLY A 123 -15.30 -0.76 1.01
C GLY A 123 -14.75 -1.21 2.37
N GLU A 124 -13.92 -2.25 2.38
CA GLU A 124 -13.34 -2.85 3.60
C GLU A 124 -12.65 -1.83 4.53
N GLN A 125 -12.01 -0.81 3.97
CA GLN A 125 -11.25 0.19 4.74
C GLN A 125 -12.16 1.07 5.61
N LEU A 126 -13.44 1.23 5.24
CA LEU A 126 -14.40 2.07 5.97
C LEU A 126 -15.13 1.32 7.09
N LYS A 127 -15.12 -0.02 7.06
CA LYS A 127 -15.88 -0.84 8.01
C LYS A 127 -15.48 -0.57 9.47
N GLY A 128 -14.18 -0.49 9.75
CA GLY A 128 -13.68 -0.25 11.10
C GLY A 128 -14.08 1.11 11.66
N GLU A 129 -14.05 2.16 10.84
CA GLU A 129 -14.48 3.51 11.22
C GLU A 129 -15.97 3.55 11.53
N ILE A 130 -16.78 3.00 10.61
CA ILE A 130 -18.24 2.96 10.74
C ILE A 130 -18.66 2.11 11.96
N ASP A 131 -18.06 0.95 12.17
CA ASP A 131 -18.35 0.08 13.32
C ASP A 131 -18.06 0.78 14.66
N ASN A 132 -16.93 1.46 14.76
CA ASN A 132 -16.59 2.23 15.96
C ASN A 132 -17.57 3.37 16.21
N LEU A 133 -17.97 4.10 15.16
CA LEU A 133 -18.95 5.17 15.28
C LEU A 133 -20.32 4.63 15.67
N VAL A 134 -20.78 3.53 15.08
CA VAL A 134 -22.08 2.94 15.41
C VAL A 134 -22.09 2.42 16.85
N LYS A 135 -21.02 1.75 17.30
CA LYS A 135 -20.87 1.34 18.71
C LYS A 135 -20.93 2.52 19.66
N TYR A 136 -20.28 3.63 19.31
CA TYR A 136 -20.39 4.87 20.07
C TYR A 136 -21.83 5.39 20.08
N CYS A 137 -22.50 5.44 18.93
CA CYS A 137 -23.87 5.92 18.79
C CYS A 137 -24.88 5.09 19.59
N VAL A 138 -24.71 3.78 19.64
CA VAL A 138 -25.58 2.87 20.42
C VAL A 138 -25.46 3.16 21.92
N VAL A 139 -24.25 3.44 22.41
CA VAL A 139 -24.01 3.69 23.85
C VAL A 139 -24.33 5.12 24.26
N ALA A 140 -23.80 6.11 23.54
CA ALA A 140 -23.88 7.52 23.89
C ALA A 140 -25.05 8.27 23.25
N GLY A 141 -25.69 7.68 22.24
CA GLY A 141 -26.65 8.37 21.37
C GLY A 141 -25.92 9.22 20.31
N CYS A 142 -26.46 9.22 19.10
CA CYS A 142 -26.01 10.10 18.02
C CYS A 142 -27.15 10.99 17.56
N LYS A 143 -26.81 12.12 16.94
CA LYS A 143 -27.80 12.95 16.27
C LYS A 143 -28.35 12.21 15.06
N ASP A 144 -29.61 12.42 14.77
CA ASP A 144 -30.19 12.00 13.51
C ASP A 144 -29.63 12.89 12.39
N ALA A 145 -28.78 12.30 11.54
CA ALA A 145 -28.14 12.96 10.39
C ALA A 145 -29.16 13.61 9.44
N GLY A 146 -30.39 13.11 9.39
CA GLY A 146 -31.47 13.63 8.54
C GLY A 146 -32.42 14.60 9.25
N ALA A 147 -32.28 14.84 10.56
CA ALA A 147 -33.21 15.68 11.32
C ALA A 147 -33.19 17.14 10.84
N GLY A 148 -34.38 17.64 10.49
CA GLY A 148 -34.53 18.99 9.95
C GLY A 148 -34.09 19.14 8.48
N ILE A 149 -33.63 18.06 7.85
CA ILE A 149 -33.28 18.02 6.42
C ILE A 149 -34.31 17.18 5.66
N ILE A 150 -34.34 15.87 5.93
CA ILE A 150 -35.25 14.90 5.27
C ILE A 150 -36.18 14.19 6.26
N ALA A 151 -35.88 14.26 7.56
CA ALA A 151 -36.73 13.77 8.65
C ALA A 151 -37.30 14.95 9.45
N PRO A 152 -38.56 14.88 9.91
CA PRO A 152 -39.15 15.93 10.74
C PRO A 152 -38.37 16.08 12.04
N MET A 153 -38.14 17.34 12.46
CA MET A 153 -37.45 17.65 13.72
C MET A 153 -38.15 16.94 14.89
N PRO A 154 -37.41 16.31 15.82
CA PRO A 154 -38.02 15.76 17.02
C PRO A 154 -38.77 16.89 17.77
N THR A 155 -40.05 16.68 18.03
CA THR A 155 -40.93 17.64 18.69
C THR A 155 -40.55 17.69 20.16
N ILE A 156 -39.62 18.58 20.52
CA ILE A 156 -39.35 18.90 21.92
C ILE A 156 -40.57 19.68 22.42
N SER A 157 -41.38 19.05 23.27
CA SER A 157 -42.41 19.72 24.05
C SER A 157 -41.73 20.73 24.99
N SER A 158 -41.70 22.00 24.59
CA SER A 158 -41.08 23.08 25.35
C SER A 158 -42.07 23.67 26.35
N ASN A 159 -42.00 23.19 27.59
CA ASN A 159 -42.41 24.01 28.73
C ASN A 159 -41.25 24.99 29.02
N PRO A 160 -41.47 26.32 29.10
CA PRO A 160 -40.39 27.30 29.16
C PRO A 160 -39.99 27.57 30.61
N THR A 161 -38.74 27.32 30.99
CA THR A 161 -38.11 27.80 32.24
C THR A 161 -36.59 27.91 32.00
N PRO A 162 -35.89 28.93 32.53
CA PRO A 162 -34.96 29.74 31.75
C PRO A 162 -33.51 29.24 31.73
N ALA A 163 -32.80 29.75 30.71
CA ALA A 163 -31.38 29.58 30.46
C ALA A 163 -30.48 29.79 31.70
N PRO A 164 -29.46 28.94 31.90
CA PRO A 164 -28.33 29.29 32.73
C PRO A 164 -27.22 29.97 31.92
N THR A 165 -26.69 30.99 32.58
CA THR A 165 -25.58 31.87 32.23
C THR A 165 -24.26 31.10 32.08
N THR A 166 -23.45 31.60 31.15
CA THR A 166 -22.07 31.21 30.86
C THR A 166 -21.11 31.43 32.03
N SER A 167 -20.25 30.44 32.32
CA SER A 167 -18.84 30.68 32.66
C SER A 167 -17.97 29.44 32.39
N PRO A 168 -16.66 29.64 32.13
CA PRO A 168 -15.80 28.69 31.44
C PRO A 168 -15.02 27.80 32.41
N ASN A 169 -14.85 26.54 32.02
CA ASN A 169 -13.80 25.56 32.37
C ASN A 169 -14.40 24.18 32.62
N GLY A 170 -13.81 23.16 31.99
CA GLY A 170 -14.01 21.76 32.35
C GLY A 170 -14.38 20.87 31.17
N ASP A 171 -13.34 20.27 30.58
CA ASP A 171 -13.30 18.89 30.10
C ASP A 171 -14.49 18.42 29.24
N THR A 172 -14.45 18.82 27.98
CA THR A 172 -15.15 18.12 26.89
C THR A 172 -14.58 16.70 26.79
N PRO A 173 -15.40 15.63 26.81
CA PRO A 173 -14.98 14.34 26.29
C PRO A 173 -14.61 14.55 24.83
N GLU A 174 -13.33 14.38 24.52
CA GLU A 174 -12.79 14.49 23.18
C GLU A 174 -13.59 13.57 22.25
N LYS A 175 -14.30 14.17 21.28
CA LYS A 175 -14.88 13.46 20.13
C LYS A 175 -13.78 12.56 19.54
N PRO A 176 -14.09 11.37 18.99
CA PRO A 176 -13.10 10.66 18.21
C PRO A 176 -12.72 11.56 17.04
N VAL A 177 -11.54 12.17 17.16
CA VAL A 177 -10.77 12.69 16.05
C VAL A 177 -10.70 11.55 15.04
N GLN A 178 -10.91 11.86 13.76
CA GLN A 178 -10.68 10.91 12.68
C GLN A 178 -9.23 10.40 12.78
N GLU A 179 -9.04 9.28 13.48
CA GLU A 179 -7.89 8.41 13.35
C GLU A 179 -8.16 7.57 12.08
N ASN A 180 -7.32 7.50 11.06
CA ASN A 180 -5.92 7.87 10.93
C ASN A 180 -5.59 7.72 9.43
N ARG A 181 -5.42 8.83 8.69
CA ARG A 181 -4.65 8.80 7.42
C ARG A 181 -3.15 9.00 7.70
N THR A 182 -2.68 8.36 8.77
CA THR A 182 -1.27 8.36 9.17
C THR A 182 -0.49 7.34 8.34
N ILE A 183 0.54 7.80 7.63
CA ILE A 183 1.58 6.92 7.13
C ILE A 183 2.60 6.69 8.26
N LYS A 184 2.76 5.44 8.67
CA LYS A 184 3.80 5.04 9.62
C LYS A 184 5.14 4.90 8.89
N LEU A 185 6.03 5.88 9.08
CA LEU A 185 7.40 5.84 8.55
C LEU A 185 8.33 5.15 9.56
N PRO A 186 9.18 4.19 9.13
CA PRO A 186 9.98 3.34 10.01
C PRO A 186 11.08 4.08 10.80
N LEU A 187 11.40 5.33 10.45
CA LEU A 187 12.43 6.16 11.08
C LEU A 187 11.89 7.46 11.71
N ILE A 188 10.70 7.90 11.35
CA ILE A 188 10.17 9.23 11.68
C ILE A 188 8.93 9.14 12.59
N GLY A 189 8.23 7.99 12.60
CA GLY A 189 7.00 7.79 13.38
C GLY A 189 5.72 7.94 12.53
N GLU A 190 4.59 8.11 13.20
CA GLU A 190 3.28 8.36 12.56
C GLU A 190 3.26 9.78 11.96
N VAL A 191 3.16 9.87 10.63
CA VAL A 191 2.98 11.15 9.93
C VAL A 191 1.57 11.21 9.37
N ASN A 192 0.76 12.11 9.93
CA ASN A 192 -0.57 12.41 9.41
C ASN A 192 -0.47 13.12 8.06
N LEU A 193 -0.95 12.46 6.99
CA LEU A 193 -0.94 13.02 5.64
C LEU A 193 -1.92 14.19 5.48
N GLU A 194 -2.94 14.26 6.34
CA GLU A 194 -3.98 15.29 6.28
C GLU A 194 -3.47 16.67 6.71
N ASN A 195 -2.43 16.71 7.54
CA ASN A 195 -1.75 17.94 7.96
C ASN A 195 -0.55 18.31 7.05
N GLN A 196 -0.27 17.50 6.03
CA GLN A 196 0.81 17.75 5.08
C GLN A 196 0.26 18.45 3.84
N SER A 197 1.04 19.36 3.25
CA SER A 197 0.64 19.96 1.98
C SER A 197 0.53 18.88 0.90
N MET A 198 -0.41 19.03 -0.02
CA MET A 198 -0.66 18.08 -1.12
C MET A 198 0.63 17.76 -1.91
N THR A 199 1.53 18.72 -1.98
CA THR A 199 2.87 18.59 -2.56
C THR A 199 3.75 17.60 -1.78
N VAL A 200 3.80 17.67 -0.45
CA VAL A 200 4.63 16.74 0.35
C VAL A 200 4.06 15.32 0.29
N ALA A 201 2.74 15.18 0.36
CA ALA A 201 2.10 13.88 0.20
C ALA A 201 2.42 13.27 -1.18
N THR A 202 2.38 14.09 -2.25
CA THR A 202 2.80 13.68 -3.60
C THR A 202 4.26 13.25 -3.65
N LEU A 203 5.19 14.02 -3.05
CA LEU A 203 6.61 13.68 -3.00
C LEU A 203 6.86 12.33 -2.31
N LEU A 204 6.21 12.09 -1.16
CA LEU A 204 6.37 10.86 -0.40
C LEU A 204 5.82 9.64 -1.14
N ILE A 205 4.59 9.74 -1.66
CA ILE A 205 3.96 8.64 -2.38
C ILE A 205 4.75 8.31 -3.65
N ALA A 206 5.12 9.31 -4.45
CA ALA A 206 5.88 9.10 -5.68
C ALA A 206 7.28 8.54 -5.42
N PHE A 207 7.94 8.93 -4.32
CA PHE A 207 9.25 8.38 -3.96
C PHE A 207 9.17 6.90 -3.60
N VAL A 208 8.15 6.51 -2.83
CA VAL A 208 7.94 5.11 -2.46
C VAL A 208 7.57 4.28 -3.69
N ASP A 209 6.72 4.82 -4.57
CA ASP A 209 6.35 4.18 -5.83
C ASP A 209 7.56 3.97 -6.75
N GLY A 210 8.43 4.97 -6.90
CA GLY A 210 9.62 4.88 -7.75
C GLY A 210 10.59 3.76 -7.36
N VAL A 211 10.75 3.50 -6.05
CA VAL A 211 11.61 2.43 -5.52
C VAL A 211 10.93 1.06 -5.60
N ASN A 212 10.51 0.68 -6.81
CA ASN A 212 9.81 -0.58 -7.09
C ASN A 212 10.80 -1.69 -7.51
N PRO A 213 10.68 -2.93 -6.97
CA PRO A 213 11.48 -4.05 -7.46
C PRO A 213 11.37 -4.33 -8.98
N CYS A 214 10.24 -3.95 -9.61
CA CYS A 214 10.00 -4.10 -11.04
C CYS A 214 10.87 -3.14 -11.88
N SER A 215 11.02 -1.87 -11.47
CA SER A 215 11.85 -0.85 -12.17
C SER A 215 13.34 -1.21 -12.15
N ILE A 216 13.84 -1.65 -10.99
CA ILE A 216 15.25 -2.05 -10.80
C ILE A 216 15.64 -3.20 -11.74
N TRP A 217 14.76 -4.19 -11.96
CA TRP A 217 15.04 -5.31 -12.86
C TRP A 217 15.19 -4.83 -14.32
N VAL A 218 14.33 -3.93 -14.75
CA VAL A 218 14.30 -3.45 -16.13
C VAL A 218 15.54 -2.61 -16.44
N LEU A 219 15.96 -1.76 -15.50
CA LEU A 219 17.20 -1.00 -15.63
C LEU A 219 18.40 -1.90 -15.87
N THR A 220 18.48 -3.07 -15.23
CA THR A 220 19.59 -4.00 -15.48
C THR A 220 19.58 -4.56 -16.91
N MET A 221 18.39 -4.75 -17.50
CA MET A 221 18.22 -5.20 -18.87
C MET A 221 18.53 -4.10 -19.89
N LEU A 222 18.05 -2.88 -19.62
CA LEU A 222 18.39 -1.69 -20.40
C LEU A 222 19.89 -1.42 -20.37
N LEU A 223 20.52 -1.55 -19.20
CA LEU A 223 21.95 -1.40 -19.02
C LEU A 223 22.72 -2.46 -19.81
N ALA A 224 22.27 -3.72 -19.80
CA ALA A 224 22.89 -4.79 -20.57
C ALA A 224 22.82 -4.55 -22.09
N LEU A 225 21.70 -3.99 -22.59
CA LEU A 225 21.52 -3.69 -24.01
C LEU A 225 22.31 -2.45 -24.46
N THR A 226 22.33 -1.40 -23.63
CA THR A 226 22.94 -0.11 -23.99
C THR A 226 24.46 -0.14 -23.88
N LEU A 227 25.04 -0.77 -22.85
CA LEU A 227 26.50 -0.81 -22.66
C LEU A 227 27.26 -1.54 -23.79
N HIS A 228 26.62 -2.48 -24.48
CA HIS A 228 27.24 -3.19 -25.60
C HIS A 228 27.30 -2.38 -26.91
N THR A 229 26.63 -1.23 -26.97
CA THR A 229 26.61 -0.35 -28.15
C THR A 229 27.87 0.53 -28.25
N GLY A 230 28.59 0.76 -27.14
CA GLY A 230 29.90 1.44 -27.11
C GLY A 230 29.89 2.96 -27.33
N ASP A 231 28.86 3.52 -27.96
CA ASP A 231 28.73 4.96 -28.24
C ASP A 231 27.90 5.69 -27.17
N ARG A 232 28.56 6.55 -26.38
CA ARG A 232 27.97 7.30 -25.26
C ARG A 232 26.77 8.16 -25.67
N LYS A 233 26.80 8.75 -26.87
CA LYS A 233 25.71 9.60 -27.36
C LYS A 233 24.45 8.78 -27.62
N ARG A 234 24.62 7.59 -28.19
CA ARG A 234 23.51 6.67 -28.44
C ARG A 234 22.91 6.18 -27.14
N VAL A 235 23.75 5.76 -26.19
CA VAL A 235 23.31 5.31 -24.86
C VAL A 235 22.50 6.40 -24.17
N LEU A 236 22.95 7.67 -24.23
CA LEU A 236 22.21 8.80 -23.68
C LEU A 236 20.82 8.97 -24.32
N ILE A 237 20.75 8.99 -25.65
CA ILE A 237 19.48 9.14 -26.37
C ILE A 237 18.51 8.00 -26.02
N ILE A 238 19.00 6.75 -26.01
CA ILE A 238 18.19 5.57 -25.75
C ILE A 238 17.63 5.60 -24.33
N GLY A 239 18.47 5.87 -23.33
CA GLY A 239 18.02 5.91 -21.94
C GLY A 239 17.04 7.04 -21.67
N PHE A 240 17.26 8.23 -22.23
CA PHE A 240 16.29 9.32 -22.13
C PHE A 240 14.96 9.00 -22.79
N VAL A 241 14.98 8.39 -23.99
CA VAL A 241 13.75 7.92 -24.65
C VAL A 241 13.03 6.89 -23.80
N PHE A 242 13.76 5.91 -23.25
CA PHE A 242 13.17 4.89 -22.39
C PHE A 242 12.47 5.52 -21.18
N ILE A 243 13.21 6.33 -20.41
CA ILE A 243 12.72 7.00 -19.22
C ILE A 243 11.51 7.90 -19.52
N PHE A 244 11.59 8.69 -20.60
CA PHE A 244 10.50 9.58 -21.00
C PHE A 244 9.24 8.80 -21.38
N ILE A 245 9.39 7.70 -22.13
CA ILE A 245 8.24 6.88 -22.54
C ILE A 245 7.63 6.16 -21.34
N THR A 246 8.44 5.65 -20.41
CA THR A 246 7.95 5.06 -19.16
C THR A 246 7.12 6.07 -18.38
N ALA A 247 7.65 7.27 -18.12
CA ALA A 247 6.94 8.35 -17.45
C ALA A 247 5.66 8.77 -18.19
N LEU A 248 5.69 8.83 -19.54
CA LEU A 248 4.52 9.18 -20.34
C LEU A 248 3.42 8.12 -20.25
N VAL A 249 3.75 6.84 -20.41
CA VAL A 249 2.78 5.75 -20.31
C VAL A 249 2.18 5.70 -18.91
N TYR A 250 3.02 5.88 -17.88
CA TYR A 250 2.56 5.92 -16.50
C TYR A 250 1.66 7.13 -16.22
N ALA A 251 2.05 8.34 -16.65
CA ALA A 251 1.22 9.53 -16.53
C ALA A 251 -0.13 9.41 -17.27
N LEU A 252 -0.14 8.81 -18.46
CA LEU A 252 -1.37 8.51 -19.20
C LEU A 252 -2.25 7.53 -18.43
N PHE A 253 -1.63 6.54 -17.76
CA PHE A 253 -2.34 5.62 -16.90
C PHE A 253 -3.00 6.38 -15.73
N ILE A 254 -2.25 7.17 -14.97
CA ILE A 254 -2.77 7.95 -13.83
C ILE A 254 -3.84 8.96 -14.28
N GLY A 255 -3.62 9.67 -15.38
CA GLY A 255 -4.59 10.62 -15.92
C GLY A 255 -5.85 9.95 -16.47
N GLY A 256 -5.73 8.75 -17.04
CA GLY A 256 -6.85 7.92 -17.49
C GLY A 256 -7.52 7.11 -16.39
N LEU A 257 -6.92 7.08 -15.19
CA LEU A 257 -7.32 6.23 -14.07
C LEU A 257 -8.75 6.53 -13.63
N PHE A 258 -9.18 7.80 -13.61
CA PHE A 258 -10.57 8.16 -13.27
C PHE A 258 -11.62 7.63 -14.26
N THR A 259 -11.30 7.62 -15.56
CA THR A 259 -12.16 7.03 -16.59
C THR A 259 -12.16 5.51 -16.49
N PHE A 260 -11.01 4.90 -16.21
CA PHE A 260 -10.84 3.45 -16.09
C PHE A 260 -11.45 2.88 -14.79
N LEU A 261 -11.42 3.64 -13.70
CA LEU A 261 -12.05 3.29 -12.43
C LEU A 261 -13.58 3.19 -12.55
N THR A 262 -14.24 3.72 -13.57
CA THR A 262 -15.68 3.43 -13.79
C THR A 262 -15.94 1.99 -14.25
N PHE A 263 -14.89 1.26 -14.66
CA PHE A 263 -14.92 -0.16 -15.03
C PHE A 263 -14.45 -1.06 -13.87
N VAL A 264 -14.78 -0.72 -12.62
CA VAL A 264 -14.35 -1.37 -11.35
C VAL A 264 -14.41 -2.90 -11.39
N SER A 265 -15.38 -3.48 -12.11
CA SER A 265 -15.58 -4.94 -12.17
C SER A 265 -14.40 -5.71 -12.80
N PHE A 266 -13.48 -5.03 -13.50
CA PHE A 266 -12.30 -5.66 -14.11
C PHE A 266 -11.06 -5.72 -13.20
N MET A 267 -11.06 -5.12 -12.00
CA MET A 267 -9.84 -5.08 -11.16
C MET A 267 -9.41 -6.47 -10.65
N THR A 268 -10.36 -7.31 -10.23
CA THR A 268 -10.04 -8.60 -9.57
C THR A 268 -9.37 -9.61 -10.50
N TRP A 269 -9.85 -9.76 -11.74
CA TRP A 269 -9.25 -10.73 -12.68
C TRP A 269 -7.88 -10.25 -13.19
N ILE A 270 -7.68 -8.93 -13.38
CA ILE A 270 -6.38 -8.36 -13.74
C ILE A 270 -5.38 -8.63 -12.61
N GLN A 271 -5.78 -8.40 -11.36
CA GLN A 271 -4.94 -8.69 -10.19
C GLN A 271 -4.54 -10.17 -10.13
N VAL A 272 -5.48 -11.09 -10.32
CA VAL A 272 -5.20 -12.53 -10.34
C VAL A 272 -4.26 -12.89 -11.50
N LEU A 273 -4.50 -12.35 -12.69
CA LEU A 273 -3.66 -12.57 -13.87
C LEU A 273 -2.22 -12.09 -13.60
N VAL A 274 -2.06 -10.89 -13.05
CA VAL A 274 -0.75 -10.31 -12.71
C VAL A 274 -0.07 -11.16 -11.63
N ALA A 275 -0.78 -11.56 -10.59
CA ALA A 275 -0.23 -12.40 -9.53
C ALA A 275 0.26 -13.75 -10.06
N VAL A 276 -0.48 -14.37 -10.99
CA VAL A 276 -0.08 -15.61 -11.67
C VAL A 276 1.18 -15.38 -12.51
N VAL A 277 1.22 -14.30 -13.31
CA VAL A 277 2.42 -13.95 -14.11
C VAL A 277 3.62 -13.73 -13.20
N ALA A 278 3.48 -12.91 -12.15
CA ALA A 278 4.53 -12.64 -11.17
C ALA A 278 5.01 -13.94 -10.48
N LEU A 279 4.10 -14.85 -10.13
CA LEU A 279 4.43 -16.14 -9.54
C LEU A 279 5.21 -17.04 -10.50
N VAL A 280 4.82 -17.11 -11.77
CA VAL A 280 5.58 -17.84 -12.81
C VAL A 280 6.99 -17.26 -12.94
N PHE A 281 7.11 -15.93 -13.00
CA PHE A 281 8.41 -15.27 -13.07
C PHE A 281 9.26 -15.50 -11.83
N ALA A 282 8.65 -15.47 -10.65
CA ALA A 282 9.30 -15.76 -9.38
C ALA A 282 9.90 -17.16 -9.35
N LEU A 283 9.10 -18.18 -9.69
CA LEU A 283 9.51 -19.58 -9.70
C LEU A 283 10.66 -19.82 -10.68
N ILE A 284 10.58 -19.26 -11.90
CA ILE A 284 11.64 -19.42 -12.90
C ILE A 284 12.93 -18.74 -12.44
N ASN A 285 12.87 -17.53 -11.87
CA ASN A 285 14.04 -16.79 -11.39
C ASN A 285 14.71 -17.48 -10.19
N ILE A 286 13.93 -17.96 -9.22
CA ILE A 286 14.44 -18.73 -8.07
C ILE A 286 15.07 -20.04 -8.54
N LYS A 287 14.42 -20.77 -9.45
CA LYS A 287 14.99 -22.00 -10.05
C LYS A 287 16.30 -21.69 -10.78
N ASP A 288 16.37 -20.62 -11.55
CA ASP A 288 17.57 -20.21 -12.27
C ASP A 288 18.74 -19.84 -11.33
N TYR A 289 18.49 -19.41 -10.09
CA TYR A 289 19.56 -19.24 -9.10
C TYR A 289 20.29 -20.56 -8.80
N PHE A 290 19.52 -21.62 -8.50
CA PHE A 290 20.08 -22.95 -8.18
C PHE A 290 20.60 -23.67 -9.42
N TRP A 291 19.78 -23.75 -10.47
CA TRP A 291 20.06 -24.46 -11.74
C TRP A 291 20.16 -23.47 -12.90
N TYR A 292 21.21 -22.66 -12.87
CA TYR A 292 21.44 -21.61 -13.87
C TYR A 292 21.62 -22.20 -15.27
N LYS A 293 20.80 -21.71 -16.22
CA LYS A 293 20.75 -22.12 -17.64
C LYS A 293 20.27 -23.56 -17.90
N GLU A 294 19.73 -24.26 -16.90
CA GLU A 294 19.17 -25.61 -17.10
C GLU A 294 17.63 -25.57 -17.18
N GLY A 295 17.07 -26.27 -18.17
CA GLY A 295 15.62 -26.34 -18.40
C GLY A 295 15.00 -25.02 -18.90
N VAL A 296 13.80 -24.69 -18.40
CA VAL A 296 13.16 -23.39 -18.66
C VAL A 296 13.95 -22.31 -17.94
N SER A 297 14.50 -21.34 -18.66
CA SER A 297 15.35 -20.28 -18.08
C SER A 297 15.14 -18.98 -18.84
N PHE A 298 15.06 -17.86 -18.13
CA PHE A 298 15.04 -16.53 -18.75
C PHE A 298 16.44 -16.03 -19.15
N THR A 299 17.49 -16.80 -18.86
CA THR A 299 18.83 -16.53 -19.41
C THR A 299 19.06 -17.35 -20.67
N ILE A 300 19.57 -16.66 -21.70
CA ILE A 300 19.98 -17.24 -22.97
C ILE A 300 21.10 -18.27 -22.75
N ASP A 301 20.85 -19.50 -23.20
CA ASP A 301 21.81 -20.59 -23.20
C ASP A 301 23.04 -20.28 -24.09
N ASP A 302 24.22 -20.70 -23.65
CA ASP A 302 25.50 -20.37 -24.28
C ASP A 302 25.61 -20.94 -25.70
N ALA A 303 24.98 -22.10 -25.97
CA ALA A 303 24.97 -22.73 -27.28
C ALA A 303 24.21 -21.91 -28.34
N LYS A 304 23.21 -21.13 -27.94
CA LYS A 304 22.35 -20.35 -28.85
C LYS A 304 22.82 -18.91 -29.04
N LYS A 305 23.76 -18.43 -28.21
CA LYS A 305 24.30 -17.06 -28.29
C LYS A 305 24.84 -16.70 -29.68
N PRO A 306 25.68 -17.49 -30.36
CA PRO A 306 26.28 -17.06 -31.62
C PRO A 306 25.24 -16.77 -32.72
N GLY A 307 24.20 -17.60 -32.81
CA GLY A 307 23.11 -17.43 -33.77
C GLY A 307 22.21 -16.23 -33.47
N LEU A 308 21.88 -16.02 -32.19
CA LEU A 308 21.09 -14.87 -31.75
C LEU A 308 21.85 -13.56 -31.97
N PHE A 309 23.12 -13.48 -31.55
CA PHE A 309 23.95 -12.30 -31.76
C PHE A 309 24.20 -12.01 -33.24
N LYS A 310 24.27 -13.03 -34.10
CA LYS A 310 24.37 -12.84 -35.56
C LYS A 310 23.09 -12.26 -36.15
N ARG A 311 21.91 -12.71 -35.71
CA ARG A 311 20.60 -12.13 -36.12
C ARG A 311 20.41 -10.72 -35.58
N MET A 312 20.71 -10.50 -34.31
CA MET A 312 20.63 -9.19 -33.66
C MET A 312 21.62 -8.20 -34.31
N ARG A 313 22.84 -8.64 -34.61
CA ARG A 313 23.82 -7.81 -35.33
C ARG A 313 23.43 -7.59 -36.79
N GLY A 314 22.75 -8.52 -37.46
CA GLY A 314 22.19 -8.29 -38.80
C GLY A 314 21.04 -7.26 -38.82
N LEU A 315 20.23 -7.23 -37.75
CA LEU A 315 19.25 -6.16 -37.54
C LEU A 315 19.94 -4.83 -37.22
N VAL A 316 21.03 -4.85 -36.45
CA VAL A 316 21.81 -3.66 -36.07
C VAL A 316 22.68 -3.11 -37.21
N ASP A 317 23.22 -3.97 -38.08
CA ASP A 317 24.03 -3.59 -39.26
C ASP A 317 23.16 -2.94 -40.34
N ASN A 318 21.93 -3.43 -40.52
CA ASN A 318 20.93 -2.76 -41.35
C ASN A 318 20.35 -1.51 -40.66
N SER A 319 20.47 -1.39 -39.33
CA SER A 319 20.05 -0.23 -38.54
C SER A 319 21.19 0.71 -38.18
N LYS A 320 21.89 1.25 -39.19
CA LYS A 320 22.61 2.53 -38.99
C LYS A 320 21.68 3.67 -38.56
N SER A 321 20.35 3.50 -38.62
CA SER A 321 19.37 4.49 -38.17
C SER A 321 19.10 4.40 -36.67
N LEU A 322 19.45 5.47 -35.94
CA LEU A 322 19.07 5.68 -34.53
C LEU A 322 17.57 5.46 -34.30
N TRP A 323 16.75 5.75 -35.31
CA TRP A 323 15.30 5.58 -35.32
C TRP A 323 14.80 4.15 -35.09
N GLY A 324 15.45 3.13 -35.67
CA GLY A 324 15.05 1.74 -35.45
C GLY A 324 15.25 1.32 -33.99
N LEU A 325 16.32 1.81 -33.38
CA LEU A 325 16.67 1.52 -32.01
C LEU A 325 15.81 2.32 -31.01
N VAL A 326 15.50 3.58 -31.33
CA VAL A 326 14.49 4.39 -30.62
C VAL A 326 13.13 3.69 -30.66
N GLY A 327 12.68 3.22 -31.84
CA GLY A 327 11.41 2.50 -31.98
C GLY A 327 11.35 1.23 -31.13
N ALA A 328 12.40 0.40 -31.14
CA ALA A 328 12.49 -0.78 -30.29
C ALA A 328 12.46 -0.42 -28.79
N THR A 329 13.11 0.69 -28.42
CA THR A 329 13.13 1.20 -27.05
C THR A 329 11.75 1.65 -26.59
N ILE A 330 10.98 2.35 -27.44
CA ILE A 330 9.60 2.76 -27.14
C ILE A 330 8.72 1.54 -26.85
N VAL A 331 8.76 0.53 -27.72
CA VAL A 331 7.95 -0.69 -27.56
C VAL A 331 8.34 -1.44 -26.28
N MET A 332 9.64 -1.55 -26.00
CA MET A 332 10.14 -2.17 -24.77
C MET A 332 9.71 -1.38 -23.52
N ALA A 333 9.86 -0.05 -23.53
CA ALA A 333 9.48 0.83 -22.42
C ALA A 333 7.97 0.74 -22.14
N ALA A 334 7.13 0.80 -23.16
CA ALA A 334 5.68 0.65 -23.01
C ALA A 334 5.29 -0.73 -22.45
N GLY A 335 5.89 -1.80 -22.97
CA GLY A 335 5.65 -3.17 -22.48
C GLY A 335 6.07 -3.36 -21.03
N VAL A 336 7.20 -2.78 -20.63
CA VAL A 336 7.65 -2.76 -19.24
C VAL A 336 6.68 -1.99 -18.36
N SER A 337 6.30 -0.78 -18.78
CA SER A 337 5.45 0.12 -17.99
C SER A 337 4.10 -0.52 -17.65
N LEU A 338 3.54 -1.32 -18.57
CA LEU A 338 2.32 -2.09 -18.34
C LEU A 338 2.48 -3.13 -17.22
N VAL A 339 3.62 -3.82 -17.19
CA VAL A 339 3.93 -4.80 -16.14
C VAL A 339 4.21 -4.08 -14.81
N GLU A 340 4.96 -2.98 -14.86
CA GLU A 340 5.32 -2.19 -13.68
C GLU A 340 4.11 -1.58 -13.00
N PHE A 341 3.19 -1.00 -13.77
CA PHE A 341 1.92 -0.49 -13.26
C PHE A 341 1.20 -1.55 -12.41
N SER A 342 1.23 -2.81 -12.84
CA SER A 342 0.58 -3.88 -12.10
C SER A 342 1.24 -4.18 -10.75
N CYS A 343 2.53 -3.84 -10.59
CA CYS A 343 3.28 -3.97 -9.33
C CYS A 343 3.00 -2.81 -8.35
N THR A 344 2.67 -1.60 -8.83
CA THR A 344 2.57 -0.39 -8.00
C THR A 344 1.26 0.40 -8.09
N ALA A 345 0.27 -0.12 -8.82
CA ALA A 345 -1.04 0.51 -9.05
C ALA A 345 -1.70 1.12 -7.80
N GLY A 346 -1.48 0.54 -6.62
CA GLY A 346 -2.02 1.04 -5.35
C GLY A 346 -1.59 2.47 -5.02
N PHE A 347 -0.35 2.87 -5.33
CA PHE A 347 0.15 4.21 -5.01
C PHE A 347 -0.50 5.31 -5.85
N PRO A 348 -0.58 5.20 -7.20
CA PRO A 348 -1.37 6.12 -8.00
C PRO A 348 -2.83 6.21 -7.58
N VAL A 349 -3.48 5.07 -7.28
CA VAL A 349 -4.90 5.05 -6.87
C VAL A 349 -5.09 5.82 -5.56
N LEU A 350 -4.23 5.55 -4.56
CA LEU A 350 -4.25 6.27 -3.28
C LEU A 350 -4.07 7.77 -3.49
N TRP A 351 -3.09 8.15 -4.31
CA TRP A 351 -2.81 9.55 -4.64
C TRP A 351 -4.00 10.21 -5.35
N THR A 352 -4.56 9.59 -6.39
CA THR A 352 -5.73 10.14 -7.11
C THR A 352 -6.96 10.29 -6.23
N ASN A 353 -7.22 9.32 -5.33
CA ASN A 353 -8.34 9.40 -4.39
C ASN A 353 -8.17 10.56 -3.40
N MET A 354 -6.96 10.77 -2.90
CA MET A 354 -6.63 11.89 -2.04
C MET A 354 -6.80 13.23 -2.76
N LEU A 355 -6.38 13.34 -4.03
CA LEU A 355 -6.58 14.55 -4.83
C LEU A 355 -8.05 14.80 -5.16
N ALA A 356 -8.82 13.75 -5.41
CA ALA A 356 -10.26 13.85 -5.68
C ALA A 356 -11.04 14.39 -4.47
N SER A 357 -10.67 13.99 -3.26
CA SER A 357 -11.31 14.46 -2.02
C SER A 357 -11.14 15.96 -1.75
N GLN A 358 -10.16 16.60 -2.38
CA GLN A 358 -9.79 18.00 -2.16
C GLN A 358 -10.24 18.94 -3.30
N ASN A 359 -11.07 18.45 -4.25
CA ASN A 359 -11.61 19.21 -5.38
C ASN A 359 -10.56 20.07 -6.12
N ILE A 360 -9.41 19.48 -6.41
CA ILE A 360 -8.27 20.20 -6.99
C ILE A 360 -8.54 20.65 -8.44
N THR A 361 -8.28 21.93 -8.72
CA THR A 361 -8.31 22.51 -10.07
C THR A 361 -7.35 21.79 -11.03
N GLY A 362 -7.78 21.53 -12.27
CA GLY A 362 -7.01 20.76 -13.27
C GLY A 362 -5.57 21.22 -13.51
N GLY A 363 -5.29 22.52 -13.41
CA GLY A 363 -3.91 23.05 -13.53
C GLY A 363 -2.99 22.61 -12.39
N TYR A 364 -3.50 22.61 -11.14
CA TYR A 364 -2.74 22.13 -9.99
C TYR A 364 -2.60 20.61 -10.01
N PHE A 365 -3.61 19.89 -10.52
CA PHE A 365 -3.50 18.46 -10.80
C PHE A 365 -2.34 18.14 -11.76
N ILE A 366 -2.23 18.85 -12.90
CA ILE A 366 -1.14 18.64 -13.86
C ILE A 366 0.22 18.92 -13.22
N PHE A 367 0.33 19.98 -12.42
CA PHE A 367 1.56 20.30 -11.68
C PHE A 367 1.96 19.14 -10.74
N LEU A 368 1.01 18.65 -9.93
CA LEU A 368 1.28 17.54 -9.01
C LEU A 368 1.57 16.23 -9.77
N LEU A 369 0.95 15.99 -10.93
CA LEU A 369 1.23 14.83 -11.78
C LEU A 369 2.65 14.88 -12.35
N ILE A 370 3.10 16.04 -12.85
CA ILE A 370 4.48 16.22 -13.30
C ILE A 370 5.45 16.02 -12.15
N LEU A 371 5.15 16.59 -10.98
CA LEU A 371 5.96 16.40 -9.78
C LEU A 371 6.04 14.92 -9.38
N TYR A 372 4.91 14.21 -9.43
CA TYR A 372 4.85 12.77 -9.21
C TYR A 372 5.81 12.06 -10.17
N MET A 373 5.69 12.31 -11.48
CA MET A 373 6.53 11.64 -12.49
C MET A 373 8.02 11.91 -12.29
N LEU A 374 8.39 13.14 -11.92
CA LEU A 374 9.80 13.50 -11.69
C LEU A 374 10.41 12.75 -10.51
N ILE A 375 9.66 12.62 -9.42
CA ILE A 375 10.13 11.92 -8.22
C ILE A 375 10.10 10.41 -8.41
N TYR A 376 9.03 9.89 -9.01
CA TYR A 376 8.89 8.48 -9.36
C TYR A 376 10.07 7.98 -10.20
N GLN A 377 10.59 8.81 -11.13
CA GLN A 377 11.67 8.42 -12.02
C GLN A 377 13.09 8.67 -11.46
N ILE A 378 13.21 9.22 -10.25
CA ILE A 378 14.50 9.74 -9.78
C ILE A 378 15.54 8.64 -9.57
N ASP A 379 15.12 7.46 -9.11
CA ASP A 379 15.97 6.31 -8.88
C ASP A 379 16.48 5.73 -10.22
N GLU A 380 15.63 5.67 -11.23
CA GLU A 380 16.02 5.26 -12.58
C GLU A 380 17.03 6.22 -13.20
N LEU A 381 16.79 7.52 -13.07
CA LEU A 381 17.71 8.55 -13.54
C LEU A 381 19.07 8.43 -12.85
N VAL A 382 19.09 8.23 -11.53
CA VAL A 382 20.32 8.03 -10.76
C VAL A 382 21.09 6.80 -11.28
N ILE A 383 20.41 5.65 -11.41
CA ILE A 383 21.05 4.41 -11.89
C ILE A 383 21.57 4.58 -13.32
N PHE A 384 20.77 5.19 -14.20
CA PHE A 384 21.13 5.47 -15.59
C PHE A 384 22.35 6.38 -15.68
N PHE A 385 22.38 7.50 -14.96
CA PHE A 385 23.52 8.40 -14.98
C PHE A 385 24.77 7.75 -14.38
N VAL A 386 24.65 7.02 -13.28
CA VAL A 386 25.77 6.26 -12.71
C VAL A 386 26.35 5.30 -13.75
N ALA A 387 25.50 4.58 -14.48
CA ALA A 387 25.93 3.70 -15.56
C ALA A 387 26.65 4.44 -16.71
N VAL A 388 26.07 5.54 -17.19
CA VAL A 388 26.60 6.35 -18.31
C VAL A 388 27.91 7.06 -17.95
N PHE A 389 28.09 7.49 -16.70
CA PHE A 389 29.35 8.10 -16.26
C PHE A 389 30.40 7.06 -15.89
N THR A 390 29.99 5.93 -15.33
CA THR A 390 30.93 4.91 -14.87
C THR A 390 31.59 4.21 -16.06
N LEU A 391 30.83 3.84 -17.13
CA LEU A 391 31.26 3.18 -18.39
C LEU A 391 32.27 2.03 -18.32
N LYS A 392 32.78 1.72 -17.14
CA LYS A 392 33.37 0.45 -16.79
C LYS A 392 32.17 -0.47 -16.72
N ALA A 393 31.94 -1.19 -17.82
CA ALA A 393 31.12 -2.38 -17.77
C ALA A 393 31.72 -3.27 -16.68
N THR A 394 31.18 -3.18 -15.47
CA THR A 394 31.43 -4.16 -14.44
C THR A 394 30.96 -5.45 -15.09
N ARG A 395 31.89 -6.32 -15.48
CA ARG A 395 31.53 -7.59 -16.09
C ARG A 395 30.68 -8.29 -15.04
N LEU A 396 29.35 -8.27 -15.22
CA LEU A 396 28.42 -8.97 -14.36
C LEU A 396 28.75 -10.45 -14.53
N GLU A 397 29.60 -10.96 -13.65
CA GLU A 397 29.93 -12.38 -13.63
C GLU A 397 28.66 -13.18 -13.40
N GLU A 398 28.65 -14.45 -13.86
CA GLU A 398 27.51 -15.34 -13.65
C GLU A 398 27.06 -15.42 -12.19
N LYS A 399 27.97 -15.20 -11.24
CA LYS A 399 27.66 -15.12 -9.81
C LYS A 399 26.72 -13.96 -9.46
N HIS A 400 26.96 -12.76 -10.01
CA HIS A 400 26.13 -11.58 -9.79
C HIS A 400 24.76 -11.78 -10.44
N GLY A 401 24.74 -12.33 -11.66
CA GLY A 401 23.50 -12.68 -12.36
C GLY A 401 22.64 -13.68 -11.59
N ARG A 402 23.25 -14.73 -11.00
CA ARG A 402 22.52 -15.67 -10.11
C ARG A 402 21.92 -14.96 -8.90
N ILE A 403 22.69 -14.15 -8.19
CA ILE A 403 22.21 -13.44 -7.00
C ILE A 403 21.05 -12.51 -7.36
N LEU A 404 21.16 -11.77 -8.47
CA LEU A 404 20.12 -10.86 -8.93
C LEU A 404 18.81 -11.60 -9.24
N LYS A 405 18.89 -12.80 -9.82
CA LYS A 405 17.72 -13.66 -10.04
C LYS A 405 17.07 -14.14 -8.74
N LEU A 406 17.88 -14.47 -7.72
CA LEU A 406 17.31 -14.84 -6.42
C LEU A 406 16.59 -13.64 -5.77
N ILE A 407 17.21 -12.46 -5.79
CA ILE A 407 16.62 -11.23 -5.24
C ILE A 407 15.31 -10.91 -5.96
N GLY A 408 15.34 -10.78 -7.29
CA GLY A 408 14.15 -10.47 -8.09
C GLY A 408 13.07 -11.55 -7.97
N GLY A 409 13.47 -12.82 -7.98
CA GLY A 409 12.55 -13.95 -7.82
C GLY A 409 11.88 -13.99 -6.45
N MET A 410 12.62 -13.71 -5.36
CA MET A 410 12.05 -13.66 -4.01
C MET A 410 11.10 -12.48 -3.85
N LEU A 411 11.46 -11.30 -4.39
CA LEU A 411 10.60 -10.12 -4.38
C LEU A 411 9.29 -10.36 -5.14
N MET A 412 9.37 -10.93 -6.35
CA MET A 412 8.19 -11.30 -7.14
C MET A 412 7.34 -12.36 -6.42
N LEU A 413 7.97 -13.33 -5.73
CA LEU A 413 7.25 -14.35 -4.97
C LEU A 413 6.46 -13.74 -3.82
N THR A 414 7.10 -12.83 -3.05
CA THR A 414 6.43 -12.16 -1.94
C THR A 414 5.30 -11.25 -2.41
N LEU A 415 5.50 -10.51 -3.50
CA LEU A 415 4.45 -9.67 -4.08
C LEU A 415 3.27 -10.51 -4.58
N ALA A 416 3.54 -11.59 -5.33
CA ALA A 416 2.49 -12.49 -5.80
C ALA A 416 1.70 -13.11 -4.62
N GLY A 417 2.39 -13.54 -3.56
CA GLY A 417 1.76 -14.07 -2.36
C GLY A 417 0.85 -13.05 -1.67
N VAL A 418 1.33 -11.81 -1.51
CA VAL A 418 0.53 -10.73 -0.90
C VAL A 418 -0.68 -10.39 -1.76
N MET A 419 -0.52 -10.30 -3.09
CA MET A 419 -1.65 -10.05 -4.00
C MET A 419 -2.70 -11.16 -3.99
N ILE A 420 -2.34 -12.41 -3.68
CA ILE A 420 -3.28 -13.53 -3.56
C ILE A 420 -3.96 -13.56 -2.19
N ILE A 421 -3.21 -13.28 -1.12
CA ILE A 421 -3.73 -13.39 0.26
C ILE A 421 -4.54 -12.16 0.64
N ASN A 422 -3.95 -10.98 0.53
CA ASN A 422 -4.60 -9.72 0.87
C ASN A 422 -3.85 -8.54 0.21
N PRO A 423 -4.34 -8.01 -0.92
CA PRO A 423 -3.68 -6.90 -1.62
C PRO A 423 -3.65 -5.60 -0.80
N ASN A 424 -4.54 -5.45 0.19
CA ASN A 424 -4.58 -4.24 1.03
C ASN A 424 -3.32 -4.06 1.88
N LEU A 425 -2.50 -5.10 2.06
CA LEU A 425 -1.20 -4.95 2.73
C LEU A 425 -0.24 -4.05 1.94
N LEU A 426 -0.36 -3.97 0.60
CA LEU A 426 0.49 -3.08 -0.19
C LEU A 426 0.05 -1.61 -0.12
N ASN A 427 -1.20 -1.34 0.28
CA ASN A 427 -1.70 0.01 0.42
C ASN A 427 -1.13 0.74 1.65
N ASN A 428 -0.60 -0.02 2.62
CA ASN A 428 0.00 0.52 3.83
C ASN A 428 1.53 0.52 3.72
N LEU A 429 2.16 1.71 3.81
CA LEU A 429 3.62 1.84 3.68
C LEU A 429 4.39 0.91 4.63
N SER A 430 3.98 0.83 5.89
CA SER A 430 4.62 -0.02 6.90
C SER A 430 4.55 -1.50 6.54
N SER A 431 3.39 -1.96 6.09
CA SER A 431 3.16 -3.34 5.65
C SER A 431 3.99 -3.65 4.41
N ALA A 432 4.01 -2.75 3.42
CA ALA A 432 4.85 -2.88 2.24
C ALA A 432 6.35 -2.99 2.61
N LEU A 433 6.86 -2.13 3.50
CA LEU A 433 8.23 -2.19 3.98
C LEU A 433 8.57 -3.49 4.71
N ILE A 434 7.65 -3.99 5.53
CA ILE A 434 7.81 -5.29 6.20
C ILE A 434 7.86 -6.42 5.18
N ILE A 435 6.99 -6.42 4.17
CA ILE A 435 6.98 -7.42 3.09
C ILE A 435 8.32 -7.42 2.35
N PHE A 436 8.82 -6.24 1.96
CA PHE A 436 10.14 -6.13 1.33
C PHE A 436 11.26 -6.59 2.26
N GLY A 437 11.20 -6.22 3.54
CA GLY A 437 12.14 -6.69 4.56
C GLY A 437 12.16 -8.22 4.69
N ILE A 438 10.99 -8.87 4.66
CA ILE A 438 10.85 -10.33 4.66
C ILE A 438 11.46 -10.91 3.38
N ALA A 439 11.21 -10.33 2.21
CA ALA A 439 11.77 -10.78 0.94
C ALA A 439 13.31 -10.74 0.93
N PHE A 440 13.90 -9.63 1.39
CA PHE A 440 15.35 -9.49 1.50
C PHE A 440 15.92 -10.41 2.59
N GLY A 441 15.26 -10.53 3.74
CA GLY A 441 15.64 -11.44 4.82
C GLY A 441 15.66 -12.90 4.37
N ALA A 442 14.62 -13.35 3.67
CA ALA A 442 14.52 -14.67 3.08
C ALA A 442 15.60 -14.90 2.01
N THR A 443 15.89 -13.89 1.17
CA THR A 443 16.99 -13.95 0.21
C THR A 443 18.32 -14.16 0.92
N ILE A 444 18.62 -13.37 1.96
CA ILE A 444 19.87 -13.50 2.74
C ILE A 444 19.94 -14.87 3.40
N LEU A 445 18.84 -15.35 3.99
CA LEU A 445 18.76 -16.67 4.58
C LEU A 445 19.11 -17.76 3.56
N VAL A 446 18.51 -17.72 2.37
CA VAL A 446 18.80 -18.67 1.28
C VAL A 446 20.26 -18.57 0.86
N LEU A 447 20.83 -17.37 0.71
CA LEU A 447 22.24 -17.19 0.36
C LEU A 447 23.18 -17.78 1.43
N VAL A 448 22.89 -17.55 2.71
CA VAL A 448 23.69 -18.07 3.83
C VAL A 448 23.57 -19.60 3.91
N LEU A 449 22.36 -20.14 3.80
CA LEU A 449 22.13 -21.58 3.79
C LEU A 449 22.83 -22.25 2.61
N HIS A 450 22.64 -21.73 1.40
CA HIS A 450 23.17 -22.31 0.16
C HIS A 450 24.69 -22.20 0.04
N ARG A 451 25.29 -21.06 0.42
CA ARG A 451 26.72 -20.80 0.20
C ARG A 451 27.61 -21.04 1.40
N ARG A 452 27.08 -21.06 2.62
CA ARG A 452 27.88 -21.18 3.85
C ARG A 452 27.51 -22.40 4.67
N VAL A 453 26.23 -22.62 4.97
CA VAL A 453 25.79 -23.69 5.89
C VAL A 453 25.80 -25.06 5.22
N LEU A 454 25.05 -25.25 4.13
CA LEU A 454 24.96 -26.54 3.44
C LEU A 454 26.33 -27.05 2.96
N PRO A 455 27.21 -26.20 2.38
CA PRO A 455 28.57 -26.62 2.04
C PRO A 455 29.41 -27.07 3.22
N ALA A 456 29.21 -26.49 4.42
CA ALA A 456 29.92 -26.90 5.63
C ALA A 456 29.50 -28.30 6.10
N PHE A 457 28.25 -28.70 5.83
CA PHE A 457 27.74 -30.05 6.05
C PHE A 457 27.99 -31.02 4.86
N GLY A 458 28.71 -30.58 3.83
CA GLY A 458 29.01 -31.40 2.64
C GLY A 458 27.83 -31.56 1.67
N ILE A 459 26.71 -30.86 1.89
CA ILE A 459 25.53 -30.89 1.02
C ILE A 459 25.66 -29.79 -0.03
N TRP A 460 25.50 -30.14 -1.30
CA TRP A 460 25.61 -29.20 -2.42
C TRP A 460 24.35 -29.27 -3.28
N ILE A 461 23.70 -28.12 -3.45
CA ILE A 461 22.47 -27.99 -4.25
C ILE A 461 22.77 -27.08 -5.46
N GLY A 462 22.38 -27.53 -6.66
CA GLY A 462 22.51 -26.74 -7.88
C GLY A 462 23.87 -26.79 -8.59
N THR A 463 24.01 -26.00 -9.66
CA THR A 463 25.09 -26.14 -10.66
C THR A 463 26.38 -25.39 -10.32
N GLU A 464 26.40 -24.60 -9.24
CA GLU A 464 27.53 -23.70 -8.92
C GLU A 464 28.83 -24.47 -8.63
N GLN A 465 28.75 -25.65 -8.01
CA GLN A 465 29.92 -26.49 -7.71
C GLN A 465 30.44 -27.25 -8.95
N GLN A 466 29.56 -27.67 -9.86
CA GLN A 466 29.95 -28.36 -11.09
C GLN A 466 30.86 -27.46 -11.95
N ASN A 467 30.54 -26.16 -12.05
CA ASN A 467 31.38 -25.19 -12.75
C ASN A 467 32.75 -24.98 -12.07
N LYS A 468 32.82 -24.99 -10.72
CA LYS A 468 34.11 -24.96 -10.01
C LYS A 468 34.96 -26.21 -10.30
N LYS A 469 34.38 -27.41 -10.32
CA LYS A 469 35.08 -28.66 -10.68
C LYS A 469 35.54 -28.66 -12.15
N LYS A 470 34.69 -28.21 -13.08
CA LYS A 470 35.05 -28.07 -14.52
C LYS A 470 36.20 -27.08 -14.73
N ASN A 471 36.17 -25.91 -14.08
CA ASN A 471 37.25 -24.92 -14.18
C ASN A 471 38.56 -25.37 -13.55
N LYS A 472 38.54 -26.11 -12.44
CA LYS A 472 39.76 -26.73 -11.88
C LYS A 472 40.37 -27.75 -12.84
N LYS A 473 39.55 -28.59 -13.48
CA LYS A 473 40.01 -29.60 -14.46
C LYS A 473 40.56 -28.96 -15.74
N LYS A 474 40.11 -27.76 -16.11
CA LYS A 474 40.59 -26.99 -17.27
C LYS A 474 41.87 -26.18 -17.01
N LYS A 475 42.20 -25.86 -15.75
CA LYS A 475 43.45 -25.19 -15.34
C LYS A 475 44.59 -26.17 -15.01
N GLY A 476 44.27 -27.45 -14.80
CA GLY A 476 45.26 -28.52 -14.55
C GLY A 476 45.59 -29.37 -15.78
N ARG A 477 45.09 -28.98 -16.95
CA ARG A 477 45.53 -29.39 -18.28
C ARG A 477 46.12 -28.16 -18.95
#